data_AF-A0A3M1ILJ6-F1
#
_entry.id   AF-A0A3M1ILJ6-F1
#
_cell.length_a   1.000
_cell.length_b   1.000
_cell.length_c   1.000
_cell.angle_alpha   90.00
_cell.angle_beta   90.00
_cell.angle_gamma   90.00
#
_symmetry.space_group_name_H-M   'P 1'
#
loop_
_entity.id
_entity.type
_entity.pdbx_description
1 polymer ?
#
loop_
_entity_poly.entity_id
_entity_poly.type
_entity_poly.pdbx_seq_one_letter_code
_entity_poly.pdbx_strand_id
1 'polypeptide(L)' 'EAALAIFQANYEQYEGAWPTEVGMARGLSALGKYEEAAKHMEAAIETAPDDGQNYQYLEQLLETLKAGKAIY' A
#
# COMPACT_ATOMS: atom_id res chain seq x y z
N GLU A 1 -2.20 -8.25 16.18
CA GLU A 1 -0.99 -7.63 15.56
C GLU A 1 -0.35 -8.49 14.44
N ALA A 2 -1.09 -9.36 13.74
CA ALA A 2 -0.49 -10.37 12.86
C ALA A 2 -0.30 -9.98 11.37
N ALA A 3 -1.08 -9.03 10.84
CA ALA A 3 -1.08 -8.77 9.39
C ALA A 3 0.17 -8.00 8.91
N LEU A 4 0.64 -7.01 9.67
CA LEU A 4 1.79 -6.19 9.26
C LEU A 4 3.08 -7.02 9.16
N ALA A 5 3.29 -7.96 10.08
CA ALA A 5 4.47 -8.83 10.05
C ALA A 5 4.52 -9.72 8.80
N ILE A 6 3.36 -10.21 8.35
CA ILE A 6 3.25 -10.99 7.10
C ILE A 6 3.56 -10.11 5.89
N PHE A 7 3.01 -8.89 5.85
CA PHE A 7 3.29 -7.96 4.76
C PHE A 7 4.74 -7.51 4.73
N GLN A 8 5.37 -7.30 5.89
CA GLN A 8 6.77 -6.93 5.98
C GLN A 8 7.68 -8.07 5.50
N ALA A 9 7.42 -9.32 5.89
CA ALA A 9 8.16 -10.47 5.40
C ALA A 9 8.05 -10.61 3.88
N ASN A 10 6.85 -10.41 3.32
CA ASN A 10 6.65 -10.41 1.86
C ASN A 10 7.40 -9.25 1.19
N TYR A 11 7.36 -8.06 1.78
CA TYR A 11 8.07 -6.88 1.27
C TYR A 11 9.58 -7.13 1.16
N GLU A 12 10.17 -7.67 2.23
CA GLU A 12 11.60 -7.98 2.31
C GLU A 12 11.99 -9.09 1.31
N GLN A 13 11.13 -10.09 1.12
CA GLN A 13 11.38 -11.20 0.18
C GLN A 13 11.31 -10.78 -1.29
N TYR A 14 10.41 -9.84 -1.63
CA TYR A 14 10.13 -9.44 -3.02
C TYR A 14 10.61 -8.02 -3.35
N GLU A 15 11.50 -7.46 -2.53
CA GLU A 15 12.21 -6.20 -2.75
C GLU A 15 11.30 -5.02 -3.13
N GLY A 16 10.13 -4.92 -2.50
CA GLY A 16 9.21 -3.81 -2.74
C GLY A 16 8.50 -3.86 -4.10
N ALA A 17 8.29 -5.05 -4.69
CA ALA A 17 7.40 -5.19 -5.83
C ALA A 17 6.01 -4.61 -5.51
N TRP A 18 5.36 -3.96 -6.49
CA TRP A 18 4.14 -3.19 -6.26
C TRP A 18 3.03 -3.90 -5.45
N PRO A 19 2.78 -5.23 -5.56
CA PRO A 19 1.74 -5.87 -4.74
C PRO A 19 2.12 -5.93 -3.25
N THR A 20 3.41 -5.99 -2.94
CA THR A 20 3.91 -6.00 -1.55
C THR A 20 3.88 -4.61 -0.93
N GLU A 21 4.14 -3.57 -1.71
CA GLU A 21 3.92 -2.17 -1.34
C GLU A 21 2.44 -1.92 -0.98
N VAL A 22 1.50 -2.43 -1.79
CA VAL A 22 0.06 -2.37 -1.47
C VAL A 22 -0.28 -3.13 -0.19
N GLY A 23 0.34 -4.29 0.05
CA GLY A 23 0.19 -5.06 1.28
C GLY A 23 0.62 -4.26 2.52
N MET A 24 1.80 -3.63 2.46
CA MET A 24 2.30 -2.75 3.52
C MET A 24 1.36 -1.59 3.77
N ALA A 25 0.90 -0.92 2.71
CA ALA A 25 -0.05 0.19 2.84
C ALA A 25 -1.34 -0.22 3.57
N ARG A 26 -1.92 -1.38 3.23
CA ARG A 26 -3.12 -1.91 3.91
C ARG A 26 -2.84 -2.24 5.38
N GLY A 27 -1.73 -2.90 5.67
CA GLY A 27 -1.33 -3.24 7.05
C GLY A 27 -1.14 -2.01 7.93
N LEU A 28 -0.45 -0.99 7.41
CA LEU A 28 -0.21 0.28 8.10
C LEU A 28 -1.51 1.08 8.26
N SER A 29 -2.37 1.09 7.24
CA SER A 29 -3.68 1.74 7.29
C SER A 29 -4.57 1.17 8.41
N ALA A 30 -4.59 -0.16 8.56
CA ALA A 30 -5.32 -0.84 9.63
C ALA A 30 -4.82 -0.48 11.04
N LEU A 31 -3.59 0.03 11.16
CA LEU A 31 -2.99 0.50 12.42
C LEU A 31 -3.14 2.02 12.61
N GLY A 32 -3.85 2.72 11.72
CA GLY A 32 -4.00 4.17 11.76
C GLY A 32 -2.77 4.95 11.28
N LYS A 33 -1.76 4.26 10.72
CA LYS A 33 -0.51 4.86 10.25
C LYS A 33 -0.65 5.34 8.81
N TYR A 34 -1.56 6.29 8.58
CA TYR A 34 -1.96 6.68 7.23
C TYR A 34 -0.85 7.34 6.41
N GLU A 35 0.04 8.11 7.03
CA GLU A 35 1.16 8.73 6.32
C GLU A 35 2.18 7.68 5.85
N GLU A 36 2.52 6.70 6.69
CA GLU A 36 3.40 5.59 6.31
C GLU A 36 2.74 4.74 5.22
N ALA A 37 1.43 4.47 5.35
CA ALA A 37 0.67 3.74 4.34
C ALA A 37 0.66 4.46 2.98
N ALA A 38 0.54 5.78 2.97
CA ALA A 38 0.54 6.57 1.74
C ALA A 38 1.86 6.47 0.99
N LYS A 39 3.00 6.48 1.69
CA LYS A 39 4.34 6.33 1.09
C LYS A 39 4.49 4.99 0.37
N HIS A 40 4.02 3.91 0.99
CA HIS A 40 4.00 2.59 0.36
C HIS A 40 3.04 2.54 -0.85
N MET A 41 1.87 3.18 -0.75
CA MET A 41 0.94 3.25 -1.87
C MET A 41 1.52 4.04 -3.07
N GLU A 42 2.27 5.12 -2.81
CA GLU A 42 2.99 5.88 -3.85
C GLU A 42 4.03 4.99 -4.57
N ALA A 43 4.86 4.27 -3.82
CA ALA A 43 5.85 3.34 -4.39
C ALA A 43 5.20 2.20 -5.21
N ALA A 44 4.02 1.71 -4.77
CA ALA A 44 3.25 0.75 -5.56
C ALA A 44 2.83 1.32 -6.92
N ILE A 45 2.34 2.56 -6.94
CA ILE A 45 1.87 3.24 -8.15
C ILE A 45 3.02 3.46 -9.15
N GLU A 46 4.21 3.82 -8.67
CA GLU A 46 5.39 4.05 -9.52
C GLU A 46 5.85 2.80 -10.29
N THR A 47 5.59 1.62 -9.74
CA THR A 47 6.10 0.33 -10.28
C THR A 47 4.99 -0.59 -10.79
N ALA A 48 3.72 -0.23 -10.58
CA ALA A 48 2.58 -0.99 -11.09
C ALA A 48 2.52 -0.91 -12.63
N PRO A 49 2.22 -2.03 -13.32
CA PRO A 49 1.97 -2.00 -14.74
C PRO A 49 0.73 -1.15 -15.06
N ASP A 50 0.82 -0.34 -16.11
CA ASP A 50 -0.29 0.50 -16.61
C ASP A 50 -1.33 -0.37 -17.35
N ASP A 51 -2.04 -1.22 -16.61
CA ASP A 51 -3.10 -2.10 -17.10
C ASP A 51 -4.52 -1.55 -16.83
N GLY A 52 -4.62 -0.25 -16.56
CA GLY A 52 -5.84 0.57 -16.61
C GLY A 52 -6.82 0.41 -15.45
N GLN A 53 -6.96 -0.77 -14.84
CA GLN A 53 -7.86 -0.98 -13.70
C GLN A 53 -7.16 -0.93 -12.34
N ASN A 54 -5.91 -1.40 -12.24
CA ASN A 54 -5.20 -1.39 -10.96
C ASN A 54 -4.73 0.03 -10.62
N TYR A 55 -4.17 0.76 -11.58
CA TYR A 55 -3.60 2.09 -11.37
C TYR A 55 -4.60 3.11 -10.80
N GLN A 56 -5.77 3.26 -11.42
CA GLN A 56 -6.81 4.20 -10.95
C GLN A 56 -7.37 3.84 -9.57
N TYR A 57 -7.39 2.55 -9.23
CA TYR A 57 -7.82 2.11 -7.91
C TYR A 57 -6.76 2.47 -6.85
N LEU A 58 -5.47 2.22 -7.13
CA LEU A 58 -4.38 2.58 -6.22
C LEU A 58 -4.32 4.10 -5.97
N GLU A 59 -4.55 4.93 -6.98
CA GLU A 59 -4.63 6.39 -6.81
C GLU A 59 -5.78 6.80 -5.87
N GLN A 60 -6.96 6.19 -5.99
CA GLN A 60 -8.09 6.46 -5.07
C GLN A 60 -7.78 6.04 -3.63
N LEU A 61 -7.07 4.93 -3.44
CA LEU A 61 -6.61 4.50 -2.12
C LEU A 61 -5.60 5.50 -1.55
N LEU A 62 -4.66 5.99 -2.37
CA LEU A 62 -3.69 7.00 -1.96
C LEU A 62 -4.37 8.27 -1.47
N GLU A 63 -5.36 8.78 -2.21
CA GLU A 63 -6.13 9.96 -1.80
C GLU A 63 -6.90 9.72 -0.49
N THR A 64 -7.44 8.52 -0.30
CA THR A 64 -8.11 8.13 0.96
C THR A 64 -7.14 8.15 2.15
N LEU A 65 -5.93 7.62 1.95
CA LEU A 65 -4.86 7.62 2.95
C LEU A 65 -4.37 9.05 3.26
N LYS A 66 -4.17 9.88 2.24
CA LYS A 66 -3.81 11.31 2.38
C LYS A 66 -4.86 12.10 3.14
N ALA A 67 -6.13 11.71 3.03
CA ALA A 67 -7.23 12.26 3.82
C ALA A 67 -7.28 11.75 5.28
N GLY A 68 -6.32 10.92 5.71
CA GLY A 68 -6.25 10.36 7.05
C GLY A 68 -7.32 9.31 7.34
N LYS A 69 -7.76 8.58 6.30
CA LYS A 69 -8.80 7.56 6.41
C LYS A 69 -8.22 6.18 6.13
N ALA A 70 -8.77 5.20 6.84
CA ALA A 70 -8.43 3.81 6.60
C ALA A 70 -8.91 3.34 5.22
N ILE A 71 -8.11 2.48 4.60
CA ILE A 71 -8.46 1.73 3.39
C ILE A 71 -8.65 0.25 3.77
N TYR A 72 -9.58 -0.41 3.10
CA TYR A 72 -9.96 -1.81 3.37
C TYR A 72 -9.66 -2.68 2.16
#